data_AF-A0A351Q9F2-F1
#
_entry.id   AF-A0A351Q9F2-F1
#
_cell.length_a   1.000
_cell.length_b   1.000
_cell.length_c   1.000
_cell.angle_alpha   90.00
_cell.angle_beta   90.00
_cell.angle_gamma   90.00
#
_symmetry.space_group_name_H-M   'P 1'
#
loop_
_entity.id
_entity.type
_entity.pdbx_description
1 polymer ?
#
loop_
_entity_poly.entity_id
_entity_poly.type
_entity_poly.pdbx_seq_one_letter_code
_entity_poly.pdbx_strand_id
1 'polypeptide(L)'
;MAILKSYSNLLRSSPLARTISWIIIVVSAIFILGILGRNVKRKPVIDSITPMIGSPGDEMTIEGSGFGDSRGTSSVEISGSKITASGYSLWSDKKIKFIIPPNAQDGLVIVGTSAGKSEPAFFANENGIPVAAIVSPVTSIPVISSISAENAATGQAIIIRGTNFGPSKGKSKVYFTANRDETSSLHSSEQNENQDKNNIFIPASETDFDYIAWTDSEISVKIPDGASSGSVFIETPHGTSAAKKINVNFPYGKKQYSNRRTYVIQIAADISNHVASQESSILLYIPKPTVSSFQPFVELNEVYPEPFIVDDTFDIIHNKQLNKITNNKQRFSQTFIVSTFGIKGNLNPKNLGQYKDKGGILYTKNTSADACVPSDSKAVSSLLETIIGREKNPYRQAKLIYNFMTENYEVSEKIRTGNISPLDLIRRKKGDAYDFAILYTALCRAAGIPSVPVAGILAQDKSNVSPHWWTEIYFEGYGWLPVDVSLGDGLSFSSFIEITDPKEFYFGNLDNQHIAFSRGWHQIKQSSLNSKIVYRPRTYALQSLWEEAGDKTSSYSSLWNNPVIQGIY
;
A
#
# COMPACT_ATOMS: atom_id res chain seq x y z
N MET A 1 -55.69 55.36 27.18
CA MET A 1 -57.15 55.08 27.24
C MET A 1 -57.96 55.73 26.10
N ALA A 2 -57.64 56.96 25.68
CA ALA A 2 -58.34 57.66 24.58
C ALA A 2 -58.21 56.99 23.19
N ILE A 3 -57.04 56.43 22.88
CA ILE A 3 -56.75 55.78 21.58
C ILE A 3 -57.58 54.50 21.38
N LEU A 4 -57.72 53.67 22.43
CA LEU A 4 -58.52 52.44 22.42
C LEU A 4 -60.03 52.73 22.23
N LYS A 5 -60.55 53.80 22.86
CA LYS A 5 -61.93 54.25 22.65
C LYS A 5 -62.16 54.72 21.21
N SER A 6 -61.25 55.52 20.66
CA SER A 6 -61.30 56.00 19.28
C SER A 6 -61.27 54.85 18.26
N TYR A 7 -60.40 53.86 18.48
CA TYR A 7 -60.29 52.66 17.65
C TYR A 7 -61.56 51.78 17.71
N SER A 8 -62.16 51.62 18.90
CA SER A 8 -63.42 50.87 19.05
C SER A 8 -64.61 51.54 18.34
N ASN A 9 -64.65 52.87 18.33
CA ASN A 9 -65.68 53.63 17.63
C ASN A 9 -65.50 53.54 16.11
N LEU A 10 -64.25 53.57 15.62
CA LEU A 10 -63.91 53.43 14.20
C LEU A 10 -64.29 52.04 13.64
N LEU A 11 -64.09 50.98 14.43
CA LEU A 11 -64.48 49.62 14.09
C LEU A 11 -66.00 49.39 14.09
N ARG A 12 -66.75 50.16 14.89
CA ARG A 12 -68.22 50.10 14.91
C ARG A 12 -68.88 50.89 13.78
N SER A 13 -68.28 52.00 13.35
CA SER A 13 -68.89 52.92 12.38
C SER A 13 -68.56 52.62 10.92
N SER A 14 -67.49 51.87 10.63
CA SER A 14 -67.04 51.62 9.25
C SER A 14 -66.86 50.13 8.96
N PRO A 15 -67.64 49.56 8.01
CA PRO A 15 -67.40 48.21 7.48
C PRO A 15 -65.99 48.04 6.91
N LEU A 16 -65.44 49.11 6.32
CA LEU A 16 -64.13 49.12 5.67
C LEU A 16 -62.97 49.09 6.70
N ALA A 17 -63.14 49.74 7.86
CA ALA A 17 -62.16 49.68 8.95
C ALA A 17 -62.07 48.27 9.57
N ARG A 18 -63.20 47.55 9.61
CA ARG A 18 -63.25 46.15 10.07
C ARG A 18 -62.55 45.20 9.11
N THR A 19 -62.78 45.34 7.80
CA THR A 19 -62.11 44.49 6.79
C THR A 19 -60.62 44.75 6.76
N ILE A 20 -60.17 46.00 6.83
CA ILE A 20 -58.72 46.33 6.88
C ILE A 20 -58.07 45.76 8.16
N SER A 21 -58.71 45.89 9.33
CA SER A 21 -58.16 45.33 10.57
C SER A 21 -58.08 43.81 10.53
N TRP A 22 -59.07 43.13 9.94
CA TRP A 22 -59.02 41.68 9.70
C TRP A 22 -57.89 41.28 8.75
N ILE A 23 -57.70 42.01 7.65
CA ILE A 23 -56.59 41.76 6.71
C ILE A 23 -55.24 41.93 7.42
N ILE A 24 -55.07 42.98 8.22
CA ILE A 24 -53.84 43.19 8.98
C ILE A 24 -53.59 42.04 9.96
N ILE A 25 -54.61 41.59 10.71
CA ILE A 25 -54.48 40.44 11.62
C ILE A 25 -54.09 39.18 10.87
N VAL A 26 -54.72 38.90 9.73
CA VAL A 26 -54.42 37.72 8.90
C VAL A 26 -53.01 37.80 8.31
N VAL A 27 -52.61 38.96 7.79
CA VAL A 27 -51.25 39.18 7.25
C VAL A 27 -50.21 39.07 8.36
N SER A 28 -50.45 39.64 9.54
CA SER A 28 -49.57 39.48 10.71
C SER A 28 -49.50 38.03 11.17
N ALA A 29 -50.62 37.30 11.17
CA ALA A 29 -50.64 35.88 11.52
C ALA A 29 -49.86 35.03 10.49
N ILE A 30 -50.02 35.29 9.19
CA ILE A 30 -49.26 34.64 8.11
C ILE A 30 -47.78 34.98 8.20
N PHE A 31 -47.44 36.23 8.53
CA PHE A 31 -46.05 36.66 8.71
C PHE A 31 -45.41 36.03 9.95
N ILE A 32 -46.13 35.92 11.06
CA ILE A 32 -45.70 35.23 12.28
C ILE A 32 -45.55 33.71 12.03
N LEU A 33 -46.49 33.09 11.29
CA LEU A 33 -46.39 31.69 10.84
C LEU A 33 -45.20 31.48 9.89
N GLY A 34 -44.90 32.44 9.02
CA GLY A 34 -43.75 32.42 8.12
C GLY A 34 -42.40 32.58 8.85
N ILE A 35 -42.37 33.35 9.94
CA ILE A 35 -41.19 33.49 10.81
C ILE A 35 -40.99 32.24 11.68
N LEU A 36 -42.07 31.66 12.21
CA LEU A 36 -42.04 30.41 12.98
C LEU A 36 -41.72 29.18 12.11
N GLY A 37 -41.94 29.24 10.80
CA GLY A 37 -41.71 28.15 9.84
C GLY A 37 -40.29 28.06 9.23
N ARG A 38 -39.40 29.04 9.47
CA ARG A 38 -38.03 29.03 8.93
C ARG A 38 -37.07 28.22 9.80
N ASN A 39 -37.29 26.92 9.91
CA ASN A 39 -36.24 25.99 10.33
C ASN A 39 -35.30 25.74 9.16
N VAL A 40 -34.30 26.61 8.99
CA VAL A 40 -33.17 26.33 8.11
C VAL A 40 -32.41 25.16 8.73
N LYS A 41 -32.75 23.94 8.29
CA LYS A 41 -32.07 22.72 8.73
C LYS A 41 -30.61 22.78 8.28
N ARG A 42 -29.70 23.07 9.21
CA ARG A 42 -28.26 23.05 8.98
C ARG A 42 -27.78 21.60 9.04
N LYS A 43 -26.76 21.25 8.25
CA LYS A 43 -26.10 19.95 8.36
C LYS A 43 -25.54 19.79 9.78
N PRO A 44 -25.59 18.59 10.36
CA PRO A 44 -25.03 18.35 11.68
C PRO A 44 -23.51 18.56 11.65
N VAL A 45 -22.96 19.17 12.69
CA VAL A 45 -21.52 19.38 12.88
C VAL A 45 -21.12 18.76 14.20
N ILE A 46 -20.06 17.94 14.19
CA ILE A 46 -19.44 17.39 15.39
C ILE A 46 -18.29 18.31 15.76
N ASP A 47 -18.34 18.94 16.93
CA ASP A 47 -17.23 19.74 17.46
C ASP A 47 -16.26 18.84 18.26
N SER A 48 -16.80 17.88 19.00
CA SER A 48 -16.00 16.90 19.74
C SER A 48 -16.77 15.60 20.01
N ILE A 49 -15.99 14.53 20.24
CA ILE A 49 -16.49 13.26 20.78
C ILE A 49 -15.70 12.92 22.04
N THR A 50 -16.39 12.37 23.03
CA THR A 50 -15.78 11.99 24.30
C THR A 50 -16.43 10.70 24.83
N PRO A 51 -15.68 9.62 25.04
CA PRO A 51 -14.25 9.53 24.79
C PRO A 51 -13.94 9.31 23.28
N MET A 52 -12.76 9.77 22.83
CA MET A 52 -12.26 9.50 21.46
C MET A 52 -11.68 8.07 21.34
N ILE A 53 -11.32 7.48 22.47
CA ILE A 53 -10.87 6.10 22.65
C ILE A 53 -11.77 5.46 23.70
N GLY A 54 -12.46 4.36 23.39
CA GLY A 54 -13.38 3.76 24.37
C GLY A 54 -13.73 2.30 24.08
N SER A 55 -14.31 1.64 25.08
CA SER A 55 -14.69 0.23 25.03
C SER A 55 -16.18 0.06 24.65
N PRO A 56 -16.56 -1.04 23.96
CA PRO A 56 -17.97 -1.40 23.81
C PRO A 56 -18.66 -1.49 25.17
N GLY A 57 -19.81 -0.81 25.31
CA GLY A 57 -20.51 -0.64 26.58
C GLY A 57 -20.31 0.72 27.25
N ASP A 58 -19.29 1.50 26.86
CA ASP A 58 -19.10 2.86 27.36
C ASP A 58 -20.15 3.83 26.81
N GLU A 59 -20.47 4.88 27.58
CA GLU A 59 -21.28 5.99 27.11
C GLU A 59 -20.42 7.01 26.34
N MET A 60 -20.62 7.09 25.03
CA MET A 60 -20.04 8.13 24.18
C MET A 60 -20.93 9.37 24.17
N THR A 61 -20.31 10.53 24.32
CA THR A 61 -20.91 11.85 24.17
C THR A 61 -20.37 12.53 22.92
N ILE A 62 -21.26 13.02 22.06
CA ILE A 62 -20.95 13.89 20.92
C ILE A 62 -21.47 15.29 21.25
N GLU A 63 -20.61 16.29 21.19
CA GLU A 63 -21.00 17.70 21.27
C GLU A 63 -20.85 18.37 19.91
N GLY A 64 -21.79 19.26 19.59
CA GLY A 64 -21.82 19.91 18.28
C GLY A 64 -23.05 20.77 18.06
N SER A 65 -23.53 20.84 16.82
CA SER A 65 -24.74 21.60 16.48
C SER A 65 -25.47 21.02 15.28
N GLY A 66 -26.76 21.31 15.14
CA GLY A 66 -27.57 20.84 14.01
C GLY A 66 -27.99 19.38 14.09
N PHE A 67 -27.97 18.79 15.30
CA PHE A 67 -28.44 17.42 15.54
C PHE A 67 -29.97 17.33 15.62
N GLY A 68 -30.65 18.47 15.85
CA GLY A 68 -32.09 18.56 16.09
C GLY A 68 -32.50 18.29 17.55
N ASP A 69 -33.58 18.94 18.00
CA ASP A 69 -34.06 18.89 19.39
C ASP A 69 -34.55 17.51 19.86
N SER A 70 -34.76 16.58 18.94
CA SER A 70 -35.06 15.17 19.23
C SER A 70 -34.53 14.28 18.10
N ARG A 71 -34.30 13.00 18.43
CA ARG A 71 -33.68 12.05 17.49
C ARG A 71 -34.51 11.84 16.22
N GLY A 72 -35.82 11.61 16.34
CA GLY A 72 -36.67 11.28 15.18
C GLY A 72 -36.07 10.13 14.35
N THR A 73 -35.81 10.39 13.07
CA THR A 73 -35.17 9.45 12.12
C THR A 73 -33.64 9.59 12.03
N SER A 74 -33.04 10.50 12.81
CA SER A 74 -31.59 10.72 12.85
C SER A 74 -30.86 9.57 13.54
N SER A 75 -29.62 9.34 13.16
CA SER A 75 -28.78 8.26 13.69
C SER A 75 -27.31 8.64 13.74
N VAL A 76 -26.57 7.98 14.62
CA VAL A 76 -25.12 7.97 14.68
C VAL A 76 -24.65 6.68 14.04
N GLU A 77 -23.58 6.75 13.28
CA GLU A 77 -22.95 5.63 12.58
C GLU A 77 -21.49 5.54 13.03
N ILE A 78 -21.04 4.33 13.41
CA ILE A 78 -19.64 4.02 13.70
C ILE A 78 -19.18 3.00 12.66
N SER A 79 -18.18 3.36 11.84
CA SER A 79 -17.55 2.47 10.85
C SER A 79 -18.56 1.74 9.94
N GLY A 80 -19.60 2.44 9.49
CA GLY A 80 -20.64 1.85 8.63
C GLY A 80 -21.88 1.32 9.36
N SER A 81 -21.81 1.16 10.69
CA SER A 81 -22.87 0.54 11.50
C SER A 81 -23.67 1.58 12.28
N LYS A 82 -24.99 1.60 12.10
CA LYS A 82 -25.90 2.52 12.82
C LYS A 82 -26.15 2.06 14.25
N ILE A 83 -26.16 3.01 15.18
CA ILE A 83 -26.57 2.76 16.56
C ILE A 83 -28.08 2.48 16.61
N THR A 84 -28.47 1.43 17.33
CA THR A 84 -29.88 1.06 17.51
C THR A 84 -30.61 2.07 18.39
N ALA A 85 -31.94 2.13 18.25
CA ALA A 85 -32.77 3.08 18.99
C ALA A 85 -32.60 3.02 20.51
N SER A 86 -32.40 1.82 21.05
CA SER A 86 -32.17 1.57 22.48
C SER A 86 -30.79 1.99 22.98
N GLY A 87 -29.85 2.28 22.08
CA GLY A 87 -28.48 2.67 22.45
C GLY A 87 -28.36 4.14 22.86
N TYR A 88 -29.35 4.99 22.58
CA TYR A 88 -29.30 6.42 22.89
C TYR A 88 -29.78 6.72 24.31
N SER A 89 -28.95 7.41 25.09
CA SER A 89 -29.32 7.94 26.42
C SER A 89 -29.72 9.42 26.37
N LEU A 90 -29.24 10.18 25.37
CA LEU A 90 -29.61 11.58 25.17
C LEU A 90 -29.55 11.96 23.69
N TRP A 91 -30.51 12.78 23.24
CA TRP A 91 -30.42 13.47 21.95
C TRP A 91 -30.97 14.89 22.10
N SER A 92 -30.19 15.87 21.67
CA SER A 92 -30.57 17.28 21.60
C SER A 92 -29.79 17.94 20.47
N ASP A 93 -30.14 19.17 20.08
CA ASP A 93 -29.50 19.84 18.94
C ASP A 93 -27.98 20.01 19.10
N LYS A 94 -27.50 20.07 20.35
CA LYS A 94 -26.09 20.31 20.67
C LYS A 94 -25.35 19.12 21.24
N LYS A 95 -26.07 18.06 21.64
CA LYS A 95 -25.48 16.96 22.39
C LYS A 95 -26.20 15.64 22.14
N ILE A 96 -25.44 14.60 21.82
CA ILE A 96 -25.92 13.23 21.68
C ILE A 96 -25.13 12.36 22.66
N LYS A 97 -25.82 11.47 23.37
CA LYS A 97 -25.20 10.43 24.19
C LYS A 97 -25.74 9.07 23.81
N PHE A 98 -24.85 8.09 23.70
CA PHE A 98 -25.23 6.72 23.38
C PHE A 98 -24.19 5.71 23.86
N ILE A 99 -24.60 4.46 24.00
CA ILE A 99 -23.74 3.34 24.38
C ILE A 99 -23.06 2.77 23.14
N ILE A 100 -21.73 2.60 23.21
CA ILE A 100 -20.94 2.01 22.13
C ILE A 100 -21.34 0.53 21.96
N PRO A 101 -21.73 0.08 20.75
CA PRO A 101 -22.27 -1.26 20.55
C PRO A 101 -21.16 -2.34 20.59
N PRO A 102 -21.49 -3.60 20.94
CA PRO A 102 -20.52 -4.69 21.09
C PRO A 102 -19.65 -4.98 19.85
N ASN A 103 -20.16 -4.65 18.66
CA ASN A 103 -19.51 -4.86 17.37
C ASN A 103 -18.85 -3.60 16.81
N ALA A 104 -18.69 -2.53 17.61
CA ALA A 104 -17.99 -1.34 17.18
C ALA A 104 -16.53 -1.68 16.83
N GLN A 105 -16.07 -1.25 15.65
CA GLN A 105 -14.66 -1.31 15.26
C GLN A 105 -14.07 0.10 15.26
N ASP A 106 -12.74 0.19 15.18
CA ASP A 106 -12.06 1.46 14.92
C ASP A 106 -12.63 2.13 13.67
N GLY A 107 -12.72 3.45 13.69
CA GLY A 107 -13.04 4.24 12.51
C GLY A 107 -13.96 5.43 12.77
N LEU A 108 -14.71 5.79 11.74
CA LEU A 108 -15.35 7.11 11.66
C LEU A 108 -16.71 7.12 12.36
N VAL A 109 -16.94 8.12 13.21
CA VAL A 109 -18.21 8.46 13.85
C VAL A 109 -18.88 9.56 13.04
N ILE A 110 -20.11 9.32 12.59
CA ILE A 110 -20.88 10.25 11.76
C ILE A 110 -22.28 10.43 12.34
N VAL A 111 -22.74 11.68 12.47
CA VAL A 111 -24.14 12.00 12.80
C VAL A 111 -24.91 12.24 11.51
N GLY A 112 -25.96 11.45 11.26
CA GLY A 112 -26.88 11.61 10.15
C GLY A 112 -28.23 12.15 10.61
N THR A 113 -28.69 13.25 10.02
CA THR A 113 -30.02 13.82 10.23
C THR A 113 -30.76 13.96 8.90
N SER A 114 -32.03 14.38 8.94
CA SER A 114 -32.79 14.74 7.72
C SER A 114 -32.14 15.88 6.90
N ALA A 115 -31.18 16.62 7.46
CA ALA A 115 -30.46 17.71 6.80
C ALA A 115 -29.17 17.22 6.09
N GLY A 116 -28.71 16.01 6.38
CA GLY A 116 -27.46 15.44 5.84
C GLY A 116 -26.62 14.73 6.90
N LYS A 117 -25.42 14.31 6.51
CA LYS A 117 -24.41 13.73 7.40
C LYS A 117 -23.41 14.79 7.85
N SER A 118 -22.85 14.62 9.05
CA SER A 118 -21.76 15.43 9.57
C SER A 118 -20.44 15.08 8.89
N GLU A 119 -19.45 15.95 9.04
CA GLU A 119 -18.07 15.53 8.88
C GLU A 119 -17.75 14.43 9.91
N PRO A 120 -16.88 13.47 9.57
CA PRO A 120 -16.57 12.37 10.45
C PRO A 120 -15.65 12.81 11.60
N ALA A 121 -15.93 12.31 12.81
CA ALA A 121 -14.97 12.29 13.91
C ALA A 121 -14.31 10.90 13.98
N PHE A 122 -13.11 10.80 14.53
CA PHE A 122 -12.39 9.52 14.62
C PHE A 122 -12.55 8.87 16.00
N PHE A 123 -13.04 7.63 16.04
CA PHE A 123 -13.10 6.81 17.24
C PHE A 123 -12.16 5.62 17.12
N ALA A 124 -11.40 5.35 18.17
CA ALA A 124 -10.66 4.10 18.33
C ALA A 124 -11.31 3.22 19.40
N ASN A 125 -11.59 1.99 19.04
CA ASN A 125 -12.01 0.95 19.98
C ASN A 125 -10.80 0.55 20.84
N GLU A 126 -10.92 0.70 22.15
CA GLU A 126 -9.89 0.33 23.11
C GLU A 126 -9.49 -1.16 23.03
N ASN A 127 -10.41 -2.05 22.66
CA ASN A 127 -10.11 -3.47 22.42
C ASN A 127 -9.32 -3.73 21.12
N GLY A 128 -9.34 -2.77 20.19
CA GLY A 128 -8.57 -2.77 18.93
C GLY A 128 -7.23 -2.04 19.07
N ILE A 129 -7.13 -1.10 20.00
CA ILE A 129 -5.84 -0.59 20.47
C ILE A 129 -5.14 -1.77 21.14
N PRO A 130 -3.91 -2.13 20.72
CA PRO A 130 -3.10 -3.03 21.51
C PRO A 130 -2.97 -2.36 22.87
N VAL A 131 -3.66 -2.88 23.89
CA VAL A 131 -3.23 -2.69 25.26
C VAL A 131 -1.78 -3.12 25.19
N ALA A 132 -0.85 -2.17 25.38
CA ALA A 132 0.53 -2.52 25.62
C ALA A 132 0.40 -3.59 26.69
N ALA A 133 0.68 -4.85 26.32
CA ALA A 133 0.74 -5.91 27.31
C ALA A 133 1.53 -5.27 28.43
N ILE A 134 1.08 -5.36 29.68
CA ILE A 134 2.00 -5.13 30.78
C ILE A 134 3.04 -6.22 30.54
N VAL A 135 4.05 -5.86 29.74
CA VAL A 135 5.23 -6.64 29.52
C VAL A 135 5.78 -6.54 30.91
N SER A 136 5.58 -7.60 31.69
CA SER A 136 6.57 -7.92 32.70
C SER A 136 7.90 -7.63 32.02
N PRO A 137 8.73 -6.70 32.52
CA PRO A 137 9.90 -6.27 31.80
C PRO A 137 10.85 -7.46 31.77
N VAL A 138 10.68 -8.31 30.77
CA VAL A 138 11.61 -9.36 30.42
C VAL A 138 12.67 -8.60 29.65
N THR A 139 13.58 -7.99 30.40
CA THR A 139 14.76 -7.24 29.93
C THR A 139 15.79 -8.14 29.28
N SER A 140 15.40 -9.31 28.77
CA SER A 140 16.34 -10.34 28.30
C SER A 140 16.27 -10.49 26.80
N ILE A 141 17.46 -10.48 26.20
CA ILE A 141 17.71 -10.78 24.80
C ILE A 141 17.07 -12.11 24.38
N PRO A 142 16.66 -12.25 23.10
CA PRO A 142 16.11 -13.50 22.58
C PRO A 142 17.15 -14.63 22.64
N VAL A 143 16.71 -15.84 23.00
CA VAL A 143 17.59 -17.03 23.06
C VAL A 143 17.02 -18.14 22.20
N ILE A 144 17.82 -18.64 21.25
CA ILE A 144 17.44 -19.81 20.45
C ILE A 144 17.94 -21.08 21.13
N SER A 145 17.01 -21.93 21.57
CA SER A 145 17.33 -23.24 22.16
C SER A 145 17.58 -24.30 21.08
N SER A 146 16.71 -24.37 20.05
CA SER A 146 16.80 -25.38 18.99
C SER A 146 16.13 -24.94 17.67
N ILE A 147 16.46 -25.66 16.60
CA ILE A 147 15.82 -25.54 15.28
C ILE A 147 15.37 -26.94 14.85
N SER A 148 14.14 -27.08 14.36
CA SER A 148 13.55 -28.39 14.05
C SER A 148 14.23 -29.16 12.92
N ALA A 149 14.87 -28.45 12.00
CA ALA A 149 15.59 -29.04 10.87
C ALA A 149 16.88 -28.27 10.62
N GLU A 150 18.02 -28.96 10.71
CA GLU A 150 19.32 -28.38 10.39
C GLU A 150 19.57 -28.29 8.88
N ASN A 151 18.75 -28.98 8.06
CA ASN A 151 18.84 -28.97 6.61
C ASN A 151 17.46 -28.62 6.01
N ALA A 152 17.37 -27.54 5.23
CA ALA A 152 16.13 -27.11 4.59
C ALA A 152 16.41 -26.40 3.24
N ALA A 153 15.47 -26.49 2.30
CA ALA A 153 15.53 -25.78 1.02
C ALA A 153 14.86 -24.40 1.13
N THR A 154 15.19 -23.50 0.20
CA THR A 154 14.45 -22.24 0.02
C THR A 154 12.94 -22.48 -0.08
N GLY A 155 12.17 -21.75 0.73
CA GLY A 155 10.71 -21.89 0.83
C GLY A 155 10.22 -23.00 1.77
N GLN A 156 11.08 -23.88 2.29
CA GLN A 156 10.69 -24.88 3.29
C GLN A 156 10.59 -24.26 4.69
N ALA A 157 9.57 -24.69 5.44
CA ALA A 157 9.36 -24.25 6.81
C ALA A 157 10.32 -24.94 7.80
N ILE A 158 10.84 -24.15 8.73
CA ILE A 158 11.55 -24.60 9.94
C ILE A 158 10.84 -24.03 11.17
N ILE A 159 11.06 -24.67 12.32
CA ILE A 159 10.58 -24.19 13.61
C ILE A 159 11.79 -23.85 14.48
N ILE A 160 11.86 -22.60 14.92
CA ILE A 160 12.88 -22.08 15.84
C ILE A 160 12.25 -22.01 17.23
N ARG A 161 12.84 -22.69 18.22
CA ARG A 161 12.38 -22.71 19.61
C ARG A 161 13.34 -21.97 20.51
N GLY A 162 12.80 -21.38 21.57
CA GLY A 162 13.58 -20.56 22.48
C GLY A 162 12.73 -19.80 23.48
N THR A 163 13.20 -18.63 23.88
CA THR A 163 12.54 -17.73 24.83
C THR A 163 12.78 -16.27 24.46
N ASN A 164 11.91 -15.38 24.91
CA ASN A 164 12.01 -13.92 24.74
C ASN A 164 11.97 -13.48 23.26
N PHE A 165 11.24 -14.20 22.41
CA PHE A 165 10.99 -13.76 21.04
C PHE A 165 9.92 -12.67 20.95
N GLY A 166 9.20 -12.45 22.05
CA GLY A 166 8.06 -11.55 22.13
C GLY A 166 6.75 -12.27 21.76
N PRO A 167 5.63 -11.93 22.41
CA PRO A 167 4.33 -12.58 22.17
C PRO A 167 3.78 -12.35 20.77
N SER A 168 4.34 -11.39 20.04
CA SER A 168 4.06 -11.13 18.62
C SER A 168 5.33 -10.64 17.93
N LYS A 169 5.37 -10.74 16.60
CA LYS A 169 6.54 -10.33 15.82
C LYS A 169 6.86 -8.84 15.99
N GLY A 170 5.88 -7.94 15.82
CA GLY A 170 6.13 -6.50 15.79
C GLY A 170 7.24 -6.13 14.80
N LYS A 171 8.24 -5.36 15.25
CA LYS A 171 9.43 -4.99 14.45
C LYS A 171 10.53 -6.07 14.42
N SER A 172 10.33 -7.21 15.09
CA SER A 172 11.32 -8.29 15.18
C SER A 172 11.49 -9.03 13.86
N LYS A 173 12.68 -9.57 13.60
CA LYS A 173 13.02 -10.25 12.34
C LYS A 173 13.87 -11.49 12.59
N VAL A 174 13.67 -12.52 11.75
CA VAL A 174 14.59 -13.67 11.65
C VAL A 174 15.52 -13.42 10.49
N TYR A 175 16.83 -13.50 10.73
CA TYR A 175 17.87 -13.30 9.74
C TYR A 175 18.58 -14.61 9.42
N PHE A 176 18.91 -14.81 8.14
CA PHE A 176 19.68 -15.93 7.63
C PHE A 176 20.92 -15.40 6.91
N THR A 177 22.02 -16.16 6.90
CA THR A 177 23.17 -15.83 6.03
C THR A 177 22.71 -15.73 4.57
N ALA A 178 23.15 -14.70 3.86
CA ALA A 178 22.82 -14.46 2.46
C ALA A 178 23.89 -15.05 1.53
N ASN A 179 23.55 -15.26 0.25
CA ASN A 179 24.51 -15.71 -0.76
C ASN A 179 25.12 -14.58 -1.61
N ARG A 180 25.83 -13.64 -0.99
CA ARG A 180 26.41 -12.49 -1.72
C ARG A 180 27.91 -12.65 -1.89
N ASP A 181 28.42 -12.33 -3.07
CA ASP A 181 29.85 -12.25 -3.33
C ASP A 181 30.40 -11.03 -2.57
N GLU A 182 31.12 -11.29 -1.48
CA GLU A 182 31.94 -10.30 -0.83
C GLU A 182 33.07 -9.92 -1.79
N THR A 183 32.93 -8.82 -2.53
CA THR A 183 34.14 -8.09 -2.92
C THR A 183 34.73 -7.52 -1.63
N SER A 184 35.66 -8.28 -1.06
CA SER A 184 36.54 -7.88 0.01
C SER A 184 37.10 -6.47 -0.23
N SER A 185 36.57 -5.48 0.47
CA SER A 185 37.31 -4.27 0.82
C SER A 185 37.01 -3.90 2.26
N LEU A 186 37.71 -4.58 3.16
CA LEU A 186 38.34 -3.95 4.32
C LEU A 186 39.14 -2.72 3.83
N HIS A 187 38.48 -1.60 3.53
CA HIS A 187 39.09 -0.28 3.38
C HIS A 187 38.01 0.81 3.31
N SER A 188 37.40 1.12 4.44
CA SER A 188 37.28 2.50 4.91
C SER A 188 36.65 2.48 6.30
N SER A 189 37.40 3.05 7.25
CA SER A 189 36.89 3.54 8.52
C SER A 189 35.63 4.40 8.29
N GLU A 190 34.61 4.15 9.11
CA GLU A 190 33.22 4.65 9.04
C GLU A 190 32.28 3.74 8.24
N GLN A 191 31.91 2.58 8.80
CA GLN A 191 30.85 1.74 8.24
C GLN A 191 29.59 1.77 9.12
N ASN A 192 28.45 2.01 8.49
CA ASN A 192 27.12 1.82 9.07
C ASN A 192 26.90 0.33 9.34
N GLU A 193 26.89 -0.08 10.61
CA GLU A 193 26.70 -1.48 11.05
C GLU A 193 25.49 -2.17 10.38
N ASN A 194 24.42 -1.41 10.11
CA ASN A 194 23.21 -1.90 9.46
C ASN A 194 23.40 -2.29 7.99
N GLN A 195 24.24 -1.57 7.24
CA GLN A 195 24.47 -1.88 5.83
C GLN A 195 25.29 -3.16 5.70
N ASP A 196 26.32 -3.35 6.53
CA ASP A 196 27.14 -4.57 6.54
C ASP A 196 26.35 -5.80 6.97
N LYS A 197 25.49 -5.66 7.97
CA LYS A 197 24.56 -6.72 8.37
C LYS A 197 23.64 -7.12 7.21
N ASN A 198 23.06 -6.16 6.49
CA ASN A 198 22.18 -6.44 5.36
C ASN A 198 22.91 -6.99 4.13
N ASN A 199 24.24 -6.89 4.05
CA ASN A 199 25.04 -7.56 3.02
C ASN A 199 25.25 -9.04 3.35
N ILE A 200 25.57 -9.34 4.60
CA ILE A 200 25.92 -10.68 5.07
C ILE A 200 24.66 -11.52 5.35
N PHE A 201 23.55 -10.87 5.71
CA PHE A 201 22.31 -11.52 6.10
C PHE A 201 21.13 -11.06 5.25
N ILE A 202 20.09 -11.90 5.23
CA ILE A 202 18.80 -11.65 4.61
C ILE A 202 17.69 -11.95 5.63
N PRO A 203 16.76 -11.00 5.86
CA PRO A 203 15.62 -11.26 6.73
C PRO A 203 14.59 -12.14 6.02
N ALA A 204 13.89 -12.99 6.77
CA ALA A 204 12.62 -13.54 6.31
C ALA A 204 11.65 -12.40 5.99
N SER A 205 10.90 -12.57 4.90
CA SER A 205 10.09 -11.53 4.25
C SER A 205 8.60 -11.71 4.57
N GLU A 206 7.94 -10.60 4.91
CA GLU A 206 6.47 -10.60 5.04
C GLU A 206 5.79 -10.66 3.68
N THR A 207 6.34 -9.96 2.68
CA THR A 207 5.77 -9.85 1.34
C THR A 207 5.96 -11.13 0.52
N ASP A 208 6.94 -11.97 0.88
CA ASP A 208 7.11 -13.33 0.34
C ASP A 208 6.44 -14.41 1.20
N PHE A 209 5.70 -14.03 2.26
CA PHE A 209 4.99 -14.94 3.15
C PHE A 209 5.90 -16.00 3.81
N ASP A 210 7.09 -15.58 4.26
CA ASP A 210 8.03 -16.47 4.92
C ASP A 210 7.62 -16.77 6.37
N TYR A 211 7.00 -15.81 7.07
CA TYR A 211 6.52 -16.04 8.43
C TYR A 211 5.20 -16.82 8.41
N ILE A 212 5.15 -17.94 9.15
CA ILE A 212 3.97 -18.79 9.28
C ILE A 212 3.31 -18.55 10.64
N ALA A 213 4.10 -18.55 11.72
CA ALA A 213 3.61 -18.31 13.08
C ALA A 213 4.70 -17.69 13.96
N TRP A 214 4.30 -16.88 14.94
CA TRP A 214 5.20 -16.25 15.90
C TRP A 214 4.58 -16.28 17.30
N THR A 215 5.36 -16.71 18.28
CA THR A 215 5.06 -16.67 19.71
C THR A 215 6.33 -16.31 20.48
N ASP A 216 6.23 -16.11 21.79
CA ASP A 216 7.40 -15.77 22.62
C ASP A 216 8.47 -16.88 22.68
N SER A 217 8.08 -18.14 22.44
CA SER A 217 8.98 -19.30 22.57
C SER A 217 9.14 -20.12 21.30
N GLU A 218 8.35 -19.86 20.26
CA GLU A 218 8.37 -20.62 19.01
C GLU A 218 8.06 -19.72 17.81
N ILE A 219 8.89 -19.81 16.76
CA ILE A 219 8.71 -19.15 15.47
C ILE A 219 8.68 -20.23 14.39
N SER A 220 7.61 -20.27 13.59
CA SER A 220 7.57 -21.04 12.35
C SER A 220 7.82 -20.11 11.16
N VAL A 221 8.87 -20.37 10.41
CA VAL A 221 9.36 -19.49 9.33
C VAL A 221 9.92 -20.31 8.17
N LYS A 222 9.77 -19.83 6.94
CA LYS A 222 10.36 -20.43 5.74
C LYS A 222 11.77 -19.91 5.52
N ILE A 223 12.62 -20.73 4.89
CA ILE A 223 13.93 -20.27 4.42
C ILE A 223 13.72 -19.23 3.30
N PRO A 224 14.16 -17.97 3.49
CA PRO A 224 13.88 -16.90 2.53
C PRO A 224 14.66 -17.07 1.23
N ASP A 225 14.16 -16.43 0.18
CA ASP A 225 14.85 -16.33 -1.10
C ASP A 225 16.23 -15.66 -0.93
N GLY A 226 17.28 -16.25 -1.51
CA GLY A 226 18.65 -15.72 -1.41
C GLY A 226 19.43 -16.13 -0.15
N ALA A 227 18.83 -16.89 0.77
CA ALA A 227 19.54 -17.47 1.92
C ALA A 227 20.61 -18.49 1.50
N SER A 228 21.61 -18.67 2.35
CA SER A 228 22.71 -19.63 2.21
C SER A 228 22.98 -20.37 3.52
N SER A 229 23.70 -21.51 3.42
CA SER A 229 24.16 -22.23 4.61
C SER A 229 25.04 -21.31 5.45
N GLY A 230 24.76 -21.26 6.75
CA GLY A 230 25.43 -20.34 7.63
C GLY A 230 24.69 -20.19 8.96
N SER A 231 24.52 -18.95 9.37
CA SER A 231 23.96 -18.57 10.64
C SER A 231 22.51 -18.11 10.49
N VAL A 232 21.69 -18.46 11.47
CA VAL A 232 20.34 -17.91 11.69
C VAL A 232 20.27 -17.29 13.08
N PHE A 233 19.65 -16.12 13.20
CA PHE A 233 19.43 -15.45 14.48
C PHE A 233 18.14 -14.62 14.46
N ILE A 234 17.69 -14.23 15.65
CA ILE A 234 16.49 -13.41 15.83
C ILE A 234 16.91 -12.05 16.37
N GLU A 235 16.40 -10.99 15.75
CA GLU A 235 16.51 -9.63 16.25
C GLU A 235 15.15 -9.16 16.76
N THR A 236 15.14 -8.59 17.96
CA THR A 236 13.97 -7.98 18.61
C THR A 236 14.33 -6.56 19.05
N PRO A 237 13.35 -5.73 19.45
CA PRO A 237 13.65 -4.44 20.08
C PRO A 237 14.55 -4.52 21.33
N HIS A 238 14.66 -5.71 21.94
CA HIS A 238 15.47 -5.95 23.14
C HIS A 238 16.88 -6.48 22.83
N GLY A 239 17.21 -6.68 21.55
CA GLY A 239 18.52 -7.12 21.09
C GLY A 239 18.48 -8.35 20.20
N THR A 240 19.68 -8.88 19.93
CA THR A 240 19.92 -9.96 18.96
C THR A 240 20.32 -11.24 19.67
N SER A 241 19.77 -12.37 19.24
CA SER A 241 20.09 -13.68 19.80
C SER A 241 21.49 -14.12 19.40
N ALA A 242 22.09 -15.02 20.18
CA ALA A 242 23.20 -15.82 19.67
C ALA A 242 22.77 -16.55 18.38
N ALA A 243 23.68 -16.62 17.41
CA ALA A 243 23.43 -17.29 16.15
C ALA A 243 23.46 -18.82 16.29
N LYS A 244 22.60 -19.50 15.54
CA LYS A 244 22.61 -20.96 15.36
C LYS A 244 22.96 -21.31 13.93
N LYS A 245 23.54 -22.49 13.70
CA LYS A 245 23.88 -22.94 12.35
C LYS A 245 22.69 -23.60 11.66
N ILE A 246 22.61 -23.41 10.35
CA ILE A 246 21.67 -24.08 9.47
C ILE A 246 22.32 -24.33 8.10
N ASN A 247 22.02 -25.48 7.51
CA ASN A 247 22.41 -25.83 6.15
C ASN A 247 21.23 -25.58 5.21
N VAL A 248 21.44 -24.71 4.22
CA VAL A 248 20.47 -24.48 3.15
C VAL A 248 20.86 -25.34 1.97
N ASN A 249 19.98 -26.24 1.54
CA ASN A 249 20.21 -27.08 0.37
C ASN A 249 19.61 -26.43 -0.90
N PHE A 250 20.20 -26.73 -2.05
CA PHE A 250 19.89 -26.12 -3.34
C PHE A 250 19.57 -27.20 -4.37
N PRO A 251 18.44 -27.93 -4.23
CA PRO A 251 18.13 -29.11 -5.04
C PRO A 251 18.04 -28.82 -6.54
N TYR A 252 17.76 -27.56 -6.91
CA TYR A 252 17.60 -27.11 -8.29
C TYR A 252 18.66 -26.10 -8.71
N GLY A 253 19.73 -25.94 -7.93
CA GLY A 253 20.75 -24.91 -8.16
C GLY A 253 20.55 -23.67 -7.30
N LYS A 254 21.47 -22.72 -7.41
CA LYS A 254 21.70 -21.62 -6.47
C LYS A 254 21.89 -20.30 -7.22
N LYS A 255 21.22 -19.23 -6.76
CA LYS A 255 21.43 -17.86 -7.27
C LYS A 255 22.71 -17.27 -6.69
N GLN A 256 23.48 -16.53 -7.47
CA GLN A 256 24.59 -15.71 -7.00
C GLN A 256 24.20 -14.24 -7.07
N TYR A 257 24.57 -13.47 -6.03
CA TYR A 257 24.35 -12.04 -5.96
C TYR A 257 25.71 -11.34 -5.95
N SER A 258 26.00 -10.52 -6.96
CA SER A 258 27.32 -9.92 -7.15
C SER A 258 27.21 -8.47 -7.61
N ASN A 259 28.36 -7.81 -7.75
CA ASN A 259 28.47 -6.45 -8.28
C ASN A 259 27.52 -5.48 -7.56
N ARG A 260 27.65 -5.34 -6.23
CA ARG A 260 26.81 -4.41 -5.48
C ARG A 260 26.93 -3.00 -6.06
N ARG A 261 25.79 -2.32 -6.20
CA ARG A 261 25.73 -0.90 -6.51
C ARG A 261 24.89 -0.18 -5.46
N THR A 262 25.27 1.04 -5.08
CA THR A 262 24.44 1.88 -4.20
C THR A 262 24.01 3.16 -4.91
N TYR A 263 22.72 3.47 -4.80
CA TYR A 263 22.07 4.60 -5.43
C TYR A 263 21.52 5.55 -4.36
N VAL A 264 21.65 6.85 -4.60
CA VAL A 264 20.91 7.88 -3.87
C VAL A 264 19.82 8.39 -4.79
N ILE A 265 18.56 8.10 -4.44
CA ILE A 265 17.41 8.28 -5.32
C ILE A 265 16.46 9.29 -4.69
N GLN A 266 16.17 10.36 -5.41
CA GLN A 266 15.15 11.34 -5.02
C GLN A 266 13.86 11.12 -5.81
N ILE A 267 12.75 11.05 -5.10
CA ILE A 267 11.40 11.09 -5.62
C ILE A 267 10.79 12.43 -5.26
N ALA A 268 10.02 13.03 -6.17
CA ALA A 268 9.31 14.25 -5.85
C ALA A 268 8.01 14.44 -6.60
N ALA A 269 7.05 15.04 -5.90
CA ALA A 269 5.79 15.54 -6.41
C ALA A 269 5.61 17.02 -6.03
N ASP A 270 5.11 17.83 -6.96
CA ASP A 270 4.77 19.22 -6.72
C ASP A 270 3.26 19.41 -6.85
N ILE A 271 2.62 20.05 -5.87
CA ILE A 271 1.21 20.46 -5.90
C ILE A 271 1.14 21.98 -6.05
N SER A 272 0.33 22.47 -7.00
CA SER A 272 0.19 23.90 -7.33
C SER A 272 -1.21 24.26 -7.83
N ASN A 273 -1.47 25.55 -8.08
CA ASN A 273 -2.70 26.07 -8.72
C ASN A 273 -4.00 25.54 -8.09
N HIS A 274 -4.05 25.56 -6.76
CA HIS A 274 -5.15 24.95 -6.01
C HIS A 274 -6.28 25.94 -5.79
N VAL A 275 -7.52 25.47 -5.92
CA VAL A 275 -8.75 26.19 -5.59
C VAL A 275 -9.60 25.28 -4.73
N ALA A 276 -9.86 25.70 -3.49
CA ALA A 276 -10.69 24.99 -2.53
C ALA A 276 -11.68 25.96 -1.90
N SER A 277 -12.93 25.52 -1.75
CA SER A 277 -14.01 26.37 -1.24
C SER A 277 -13.97 26.53 0.30
N GLN A 278 -13.36 25.59 1.03
CA GLN A 278 -13.10 25.56 2.49
C GLN A 278 -11.91 24.62 2.81
N GLU A 279 -11.60 24.34 4.09
CA GLU A 279 -10.54 23.41 4.55
C GLU A 279 -10.64 22.05 3.84
N SER A 280 -9.87 21.86 2.78
CA SER A 280 -9.76 20.62 2.03
C SER A 280 -8.31 20.16 2.03
N SER A 281 -8.08 18.88 2.26
CA SER A 281 -6.74 18.28 2.26
C SER A 281 -6.48 17.50 0.98
N ILE A 282 -5.19 17.27 0.73
CA ILE A 282 -4.69 16.30 -0.23
C ILE A 282 -3.79 15.31 0.50
N LEU A 283 -4.06 14.02 0.30
CA LEU A 283 -3.18 12.92 0.65
C LEU A 283 -2.34 12.55 -0.57
N LEU A 284 -1.04 12.34 -0.38
CA LEU A 284 -0.14 11.81 -1.40
C LEU A 284 0.46 10.51 -0.91
N TYR A 285 0.30 9.45 -1.70
CA TYR A 285 0.87 8.13 -1.46
C TYR A 285 2.13 8.03 -2.34
N ILE A 286 3.30 8.30 -1.76
CA ILE A 286 4.57 8.29 -2.49
C ILE A 286 5.24 6.92 -2.26
N PRO A 287 5.47 6.12 -3.32
CA PRO A 287 6.01 4.77 -3.18
C PRO A 287 7.43 4.77 -2.62
N LYS A 288 7.72 3.81 -1.73
CA LYS A 288 9.07 3.53 -1.24
C LYS A 288 9.74 2.43 -2.07
N PRO A 289 11.08 2.47 -2.25
CA PRO A 289 11.78 1.31 -2.78
C PRO A 289 11.54 0.08 -1.90
N THR A 290 11.32 -1.08 -2.51
CA THR A 290 11.02 -2.33 -1.78
C THR A 290 12.31 -3.03 -1.34
N VAL A 291 12.28 -3.72 -0.20
CA VAL A 291 13.36 -4.65 0.17
C VAL A 291 13.13 -5.99 -0.51
N SER A 292 14.19 -6.60 -1.05
CA SER A 292 14.18 -7.93 -1.66
C SER A 292 15.54 -8.61 -1.53
N SER A 293 15.68 -9.84 -2.05
CA SER A 293 16.95 -10.57 -2.02
C SER A 293 18.08 -9.86 -2.80
N PHE A 294 17.73 -9.20 -3.92
CA PHE A 294 18.66 -8.43 -4.76
C PHE A 294 18.74 -6.95 -4.38
N GLN A 295 17.73 -6.40 -3.69
CA GLN A 295 17.70 -5.04 -3.18
C GLN A 295 17.57 -5.04 -1.64
N PRO A 296 18.62 -5.43 -0.89
CA PRO A 296 18.48 -5.69 0.54
C PRO A 296 18.55 -4.46 1.44
N PHE A 297 19.05 -3.35 0.92
CA PHE A 297 19.24 -2.13 1.69
C PHE A 297 18.43 -1.00 1.08
N VAL A 298 17.47 -0.50 1.84
CA VAL A 298 16.67 0.68 1.53
C VAL A 298 16.57 1.49 2.81
N GLU A 299 17.10 2.71 2.78
CA GLU A 299 17.06 3.63 3.90
C GLU A 299 16.49 4.97 3.45
N LEU A 300 15.56 5.52 4.22
CA LEU A 300 15.06 6.88 4.03
C LEU A 300 16.09 7.85 4.60
N ASN A 301 16.75 8.61 3.73
CA ASN A 301 17.78 9.58 4.10
C ASN A 301 17.19 10.97 4.37
N GLU A 302 16.28 11.43 3.52
CA GLU A 302 15.62 12.73 3.67
C GLU A 302 14.14 12.63 3.29
N VAL A 303 13.29 13.38 4.00
CA VAL A 303 11.87 13.53 3.67
C VAL A 303 11.45 14.98 3.91
N TYR A 304 10.66 15.53 2.99
CA TYR A 304 10.13 16.87 3.12
C TYR A 304 8.78 17.00 2.39
N PRO A 305 7.78 17.71 2.94
CA PRO A 305 7.67 18.10 4.35
C PRO A 305 7.57 16.87 5.26
N GLU A 306 7.43 17.09 6.57
CA GLU A 306 7.17 16.00 7.52
C GLU A 306 5.95 15.17 7.08
N PRO A 307 6.11 13.84 6.93
CA PRO A 307 5.04 12.98 6.45
C PRO A 307 3.95 12.81 7.53
N PHE A 308 2.74 12.49 7.08
CA PHE A 308 1.65 12.11 7.98
C PHE A 308 1.84 10.68 8.50
N ILE A 309 2.25 9.75 7.63
CA ILE A 309 2.60 8.37 7.98
C ILE A 309 3.91 8.02 7.28
N VAL A 310 4.95 7.75 8.07
CA VAL A 310 6.28 7.36 7.57
C VAL A 310 6.48 5.84 7.51
N ASP A 311 5.80 5.08 8.37
CA ASP A 311 6.03 3.64 8.59
C ASP A 311 5.01 2.72 7.87
N ASP A 312 4.27 3.23 6.88
CA ASP A 312 3.42 2.37 6.04
C ASP A 312 4.28 1.39 5.21
N THR A 313 3.74 0.20 4.92
CA THR A 313 4.50 -0.89 4.30
C THR A 313 5.05 -0.55 2.92
N PHE A 314 4.31 0.22 2.11
CA PHE A 314 4.65 0.44 0.70
C PHE A 314 4.86 1.92 0.37
N ASP A 315 4.22 2.83 1.10
CA ASP A 315 4.19 4.26 0.78
C ASP A 315 4.65 5.12 1.97
N ILE A 316 5.19 6.31 1.69
CA ILE A 316 5.22 7.40 2.69
C ILE A 316 4.06 8.32 2.36
N ILE A 317 3.14 8.47 3.32
CA ILE A 317 1.89 9.19 3.12
C ILE A 317 2.06 10.62 3.64
N HIS A 318 1.84 11.59 2.76
CA HIS A 318 1.80 13.01 3.10
C HIS A 318 0.37 13.50 3.19
N ASN A 319 0.09 14.43 4.09
CA ASN A 319 -1.21 15.09 4.20
C ASN A 319 -1.00 16.61 4.26
N LYS A 320 -1.65 17.36 3.37
CA LYS A 320 -1.56 18.82 3.36
C LYS A 320 -2.93 19.45 3.17
N GLN A 321 -3.28 20.40 4.02
CA GLN A 321 -4.42 21.28 3.77
C GLN A 321 -4.08 22.21 2.60
N LEU A 322 -4.89 22.17 1.53
CA LEU A 322 -4.63 22.89 0.27
C LEU A 322 -4.59 24.41 0.50
N ASN A 323 -5.49 24.96 1.32
CA ASN A 323 -5.51 26.39 1.68
C ASN A 323 -4.29 26.86 2.49
N LYS A 324 -3.49 25.94 3.05
CA LYS A 324 -2.24 26.25 3.76
C LYS A 324 -0.99 26.17 2.87
N ILE A 325 -1.14 25.94 1.56
CA ILE A 325 -0.01 25.98 0.62
C ILE A 325 0.31 27.44 0.31
N THR A 326 1.40 27.95 0.89
CA THR A 326 1.91 29.30 0.63
C THR A 326 2.62 29.34 -0.74
N ASN A 327 2.68 30.51 -1.37
CA ASN A 327 3.33 30.73 -2.68
C ASN A 327 2.77 29.89 -3.86
N ASN A 328 1.54 29.38 -3.74
CA ASN A 328 0.83 28.61 -4.78
C ASN A 328 1.56 27.32 -5.26
N LYS A 329 2.60 26.86 -4.54
CA LYS A 329 3.32 25.62 -4.84
C LYS A 329 3.86 24.97 -3.56
N GLN A 330 3.61 23.68 -3.37
CA GLN A 330 4.20 22.83 -2.33
C GLN A 330 4.93 21.66 -2.99
N ARG A 331 6.22 21.50 -2.67
CA ARG A 331 7.01 20.32 -3.03
C ARG A 331 6.92 19.26 -1.94
N PHE A 332 6.83 18.02 -2.35
CA PHE A 332 7.01 16.82 -1.54
C PHE A 332 8.17 16.04 -2.13
N SER A 333 9.16 15.67 -1.32
CA SER A 333 10.36 14.97 -1.76
C SER A 333 10.83 13.95 -0.74
N GLN A 334 11.38 12.85 -1.24
CA GLN A 334 11.92 11.75 -0.45
C GLN A 334 13.22 11.30 -1.10
N THR A 335 14.28 11.20 -0.32
CA THR A 335 15.58 10.73 -0.77
C THR A 335 15.87 9.41 -0.08
N PHE A 336 16.14 8.37 -0.87
CA PHE A 336 16.47 7.03 -0.38
C PHE A 336 17.90 6.66 -0.74
N ILE A 337 18.57 5.93 0.15
CA ILE A 337 19.78 5.18 -0.16
C ILE A 337 19.37 3.75 -0.43
N VAL A 338 19.68 3.24 -1.63
CA VAL A 338 19.26 1.91 -2.08
C VAL A 338 20.48 1.14 -2.58
N SER A 339 20.72 -0.07 -2.06
CA SER A 339 21.72 -0.98 -2.61
C SER A 339 21.07 -2.12 -3.38
N THR A 340 21.59 -2.39 -4.58
CA THR A 340 21.17 -3.48 -5.47
C THR A 340 22.34 -4.40 -5.77
N PHE A 341 22.04 -5.65 -6.14
CA PHE A 341 22.99 -6.65 -6.59
C PHE A 341 22.52 -7.20 -7.93
N GLY A 342 23.47 -7.50 -8.82
CA GLY A 342 23.18 -8.32 -9.99
C GLY A 342 22.88 -9.76 -9.55
N ILE A 343 21.96 -10.41 -10.25
CA ILE A 343 21.56 -11.79 -10.01
C ILE A 343 22.07 -12.66 -11.15
N LYS A 344 22.76 -13.75 -10.81
CA LYS A 344 23.02 -14.85 -11.73
C LYS A 344 22.23 -16.08 -11.30
N GLY A 345 21.18 -16.40 -12.06
CA GLY A 345 20.31 -17.54 -11.79
C GLY A 345 20.87 -18.82 -12.39
N ASN A 346 21.38 -19.73 -11.57
CA ASN A 346 21.75 -21.08 -11.99
C ASN A 346 20.68 -22.08 -11.57
N LEU A 347 19.68 -22.30 -12.42
CA LEU A 347 18.59 -23.25 -12.17
C LEU A 347 18.73 -24.47 -13.10
N ASN A 348 18.76 -25.66 -12.52
CA ASN A 348 18.69 -26.93 -13.24
C ASN A 348 17.25 -27.46 -13.29
N PRO A 349 16.56 -27.38 -14.44
CA PRO A 349 15.14 -27.71 -14.52
C PRO A 349 14.87 -29.22 -14.51
N LYS A 350 15.89 -30.08 -14.68
CA LYS A 350 15.71 -31.52 -14.89
C LYS A 350 14.87 -32.20 -13.79
N ASN A 351 15.07 -31.77 -12.54
CA ASN A 351 14.43 -32.35 -11.37
C ASN A 351 13.38 -31.44 -10.74
N LEU A 352 13.11 -30.27 -11.34
CA LEU A 352 12.15 -29.33 -10.79
C LEU A 352 10.75 -29.96 -10.84
N GLY A 353 10.17 -30.16 -9.64
CA GLY A 353 8.87 -30.78 -9.46
C GLY A 353 7.70 -29.82 -9.70
N GLN A 354 6.50 -30.34 -9.50
CA GLN A 354 5.30 -29.51 -9.36
C GLN A 354 5.26 -28.88 -7.97
N TYR A 355 4.56 -27.75 -7.84
CA TYR A 355 4.27 -27.12 -6.55
C TYR A 355 3.45 -28.06 -5.66
N LYS A 356 3.92 -28.26 -4.43
CA LYS A 356 3.27 -29.14 -3.44
C LYS A 356 2.11 -28.44 -2.76
N ASP A 357 2.31 -27.19 -2.36
CA ASP A 357 1.33 -26.38 -1.65
C ASP A 357 0.63 -25.39 -2.60
N LYS A 358 -0.34 -25.89 -3.37
CA LYS A 358 -1.17 -25.05 -4.24
C LYS A 358 -2.27 -24.27 -3.51
N GLY A 359 -2.52 -24.59 -2.24
CA GLY A 359 -3.50 -23.91 -1.39
C GLY A 359 -2.91 -22.74 -0.59
N GLY A 360 -1.59 -22.72 -0.43
CA GLY A 360 -0.88 -21.69 0.33
C GLY A 360 -1.03 -20.29 -0.23
N ILE A 361 -0.84 -19.30 0.65
CA ILE A 361 -1.03 -17.88 0.33
C ILE A 361 -0.10 -17.42 -0.80
N LEU A 362 1.19 -17.82 -0.77
CA LEU A 362 2.13 -17.47 -1.84
C LEU A 362 1.66 -17.96 -3.21
N TYR A 363 1.22 -19.22 -3.29
CA TYR A 363 0.77 -19.80 -4.55
C TYR A 363 -0.50 -19.09 -5.04
N THR A 364 -1.55 -19.11 -4.21
CA THR A 364 -2.87 -18.57 -4.57
C THR A 364 -2.83 -17.08 -4.89
N LYS A 365 -2.10 -16.26 -4.10
CA LYS A 365 -1.92 -14.83 -4.35
C LYS A 365 -1.24 -14.56 -5.69
N ASN A 366 -0.19 -15.32 -6.01
CA ASN A 366 0.67 -15.05 -7.15
C ASN A 366 0.32 -15.87 -8.40
N THR A 367 -0.74 -16.69 -8.39
CA THR A 367 -1.34 -17.29 -9.59
C THR A 367 -2.71 -16.70 -9.94
N SER A 368 -3.34 -15.97 -9.02
CA SER A 368 -4.65 -15.35 -9.25
C SER A 368 -4.55 -14.08 -10.09
N ALA A 369 -5.65 -13.75 -10.77
CA ALA A 369 -5.82 -12.47 -11.43
C ALA A 369 -6.00 -11.36 -10.39
N ASP A 370 -5.58 -10.15 -10.75
CA ASP A 370 -5.82 -8.94 -9.98
C ASP A 370 -6.05 -7.73 -10.91
N ALA A 371 -6.18 -6.52 -10.35
CA ALA A 371 -6.46 -5.31 -11.13
C ALA A 371 -5.35 -4.95 -12.14
N CYS A 372 -4.14 -5.47 -11.96
CA CYS A 372 -2.98 -5.22 -12.83
C CYS A 372 -2.75 -6.39 -13.80
N VAL A 373 -2.90 -7.63 -13.33
CA VAL A 373 -2.56 -8.86 -14.06
C VAL A 373 -3.84 -9.66 -14.38
N PRO A 374 -4.36 -9.57 -15.61
CA PRO A 374 -5.60 -10.25 -16.02
C PRO A 374 -5.34 -11.71 -16.46
N SER A 375 -4.85 -12.55 -15.54
CA SER A 375 -4.48 -13.96 -15.85
C SER A 375 -5.66 -14.90 -16.11
N ASP A 376 -6.88 -14.51 -15.72
CA ASP A 376 -8.13 -15.24 -15.95
C ASP A 376 -8.80 -14.89 -17.30
N SER A 377 -8.20 -13.97 -18.06
CA SER A 377 -8.70 -13.58 -19.38
C SER A 377 -8.66 -14.73 -20.37
N LYS A 378 -9.76 -14.92 -21.12
CA LYS A 378 -9.83 -15.89 -22.22
C LYS A 378 -8.74 -15.69 -23.28
N ALA A 379 -8.33 -14.44 -23.51
CA ALA A 379 -7.25 -14.15 -24.47
C ALA A 379 -5.90 -14.71 -23.98
N VAL A 380 -5.64 -14.62 -22.68
CA VAL A 380 -4.43 -15.15 -22.05
C VAL A 380 -4.45 -16.68 -22.07
N SER A 381 -5.56 -17.31 -21.65
CA SER A 381 -5.65 -18.77 -21.64
C SER A 381 -5.53 -19.37 -23.05
N SER A 382 -6.19 -18.76 -24.04
CA SER A 382 -6.12 -19.24 -25.44
C SER A 382 -4.72 -19.11 -26.02
N LEU A 383 -4.02 -18.01 -25.74
CA LEU A 383 -2.64 -17.83 -26.18
C LEU A 383 -1.71 -18.86 -25.48
N LEU A 384 -1.87 -19.04 -24.18
CA LEU A 384 -1.06 -19.97 -23.39
C LEU A 384 -1.14 -21.39 -23.96
N GLU A 385 -2.34 -21.88 -24.27
CA GLU A 385 -2.54 -23.22 -24.85
C GLU A 385 -1.73 -23.45 -26.13
N THR A 386 -1.58 -22.42 -26.97
CA THR A 386 -0.76 -22.49 -28.20
C THR A 386 0.74 -22.52 -27.93
N ILE A 387 1.19 -21.98 -26.80
CA ILE A 387 2.61 -21.85 -26.47
C ILE A 387 3.13 -23.12 -25.76
N ILE A 388 2.48 -23.54 -24.68
CA ILE A 388 3.05 -24.55 -23.77
C ILE A 388 2.73 -25.99 -24.19
N GLY A 389 1.69 -26.20 -24.99
CA GLY A 389 1.25 -27.52 -25.45
C GLY A 389 1.13 -28.54 -24.31
N ARG A 390 1.98 -29.59 -24.35
CA ARG A 390 2.00 -30.67 -23.34
C ARG A 390 3.09 -30.54 -22.29
N GLU A 391 3.91 -29.50 -22.33
CA GLU A 391 4.96 -29.29 -21.33
C GLU A 391 4.34 -29.12 -19.94
N LYS A 392 4.95 -29.75 -18.93
CA LYS A 392 4.47 -29.77 -17.55
C LYS A 392 5.48 -29.16 -16.58
N ASN A 393 6.76 -29.13 -16.93
CA ASN A 393 7.78 -28.55 -16.08
C ASN A 393 7.59 -27.02 -16.04
N PRO A 394 7.35 -26.42 -14.86
CA PRO A 394 6.97 -25.00 -14.78
C PRO A 394 8.09 -24.07 -15.27
N TYR A 395 9.37 -24.42 -15.08
CA TYR A 395 10.48 -23.64 -15.63
C TYR A 395 10.49 -23.67 -17.16
N ARG A 396 10.28 -24.85 -17.76
CA ARG A 396 10.25 -24.97 -19.22
C ARG A 396 9.03 -24.29 -19.82
N GLN A 397 7.87 -24.35 -19.16
CA GLN A 397 6.69 -23.57 -19.55
C GLN A 397 7.00 -22.06 -19.55
N ALA A 398 7.63 -21.55 -18.48
CA ALA A 398 8.05 -20.15 -18.42
C ALA A 398 9.03 -19.77 -19.54
N LYS A 399 10.06 -20.61 -19.82
CA LYS A 399 11.01 -20.37 -20.92
C LYS A 399 10.33 -20.42 -22.30
N LEU A 400 9.35 -21.32 -22.51
CA LEU A 400 8.56 -21.36 -23.75
C LEU A 400 7.76 -20.06 -23.94
N ILE A 401 7.14 -19.55 -22.88
CA ILE A 401 6.43 -18.26 -22.90
C ILE A 401 7.39 -17.12 -23.22
N TYR A 402 8.53 -17.07 -22.54
CA TYR A 402 9.55 -16.05 -22.76
C TYR A 402 10.05 -16.05 -24.21
N ASN A 403 10.50 -17.21 -24.70
CA ASN A 403 10.99 -17.36 -26.06
C ASN A 403 9.93 -16.95 -27.08
N PHE A 404 8.69 -17.42 -26.92
CA PHE A 404 7.60 -17.04 -27.80
C PHE A 404 7.42 -15.52 -27.85
N MET A 405 7.42 -14.84 -26.70
CA MET A 405 7.26 -13.39 -26.66
C MET A 405 8.42 -12.66 -27.37
N THR A 406 9.67 -13.03 -27.08
CA THR A 406 10.87 -12.44 -27.72
C THR A 406 11.05 -12.79 -29.21
N GLU A 407 10.21 -13.69 -29.75
CA GLU A 407 10.29 -14.11 -31.16
C GLU A 407 9.11 -13.61 -31.99
N ASN A 408 7.99 -13.27 -31.34
CA ASN A 408 6.73 -12.97 -32.00
C ASN A 408 6.22 -11.55 -31.73
N TYR A 409 6.83 -10.83 -30.79
CA TYR A 409 6.50 -9.45 -30.45
C TYR A 409 7.70 -8.54 -30.64
N GLU A 410 7.44 -7.24 -30.75
CA GLU A 410 8.47 -6.21 -30.86
C GLU A 410 8.31 -5.21 -29.71
N VAL A 411 9.37 -5.00 -28.94
CA VAL A 411 9.41 -4.00 -27.88
C VAL A 411 9.54 -2.59 -28.45
N SER A 412 8.87 -1.63 -27.81
CA SER A 412 8.93 -0.22 -28.16
C SER A 412 9.60 0.60 -27.06
N GLU A 413 10.56 1.41 -27.46
CA GLU A 413 11.23 2.41 -26.60
C GLU A 413 10.26 3.43 -25.97
N LYS A 414 9.15 3.71 -26.65
CA LYS A 414 8.18 4.71 -26.21
C LYS A 414 7.12 4.08 -25.32
N ILE A 415 7.13 4.45 -24.05
CA ILE A 415 6.05 4.12 -23.11
C ILE A 415 4.73 4.65 -23.66
N ARG A 416 3.76 3.75 -23.76
CA ARG A 416 2.42 4.08 -24.23
C ARG A 416 1.67 4.84 -23.13
N THR A 417 0.84 5.80 -23.53
CA THR A 417 0.09 6.65 -22.60
C THR A 417 -1.42 6.34 -22.64
N GLY A 418 -2.11 6.72 -21.56
CA GLY A 418 -3.56 6.55 -21.42
C GLY A 418 -3.96 5.22 -20.77
N ASN A 419 -5.26 5.02 -20.63
CA ASN A 419 -5.83 3.81 -20.05
C ASN A 419 -5.98 2.71 -21.12
N ILE A 420 -4.88 2.04 -21.40
CA ILE A 420 -4.74 1.05 -22.48
C ILE A 420 -4.37 -0.31 -21.89
N SER A 421 -5.08 -1.34 -22.35
CA SER A 421 -4.88 -2.70 -21.86
C SER A 421 -3.50 -3.24 -22.28
N PRO A 422 -2.75 -3.87 -21.36
CA PRO A 422 -1.52 -4.57 -21.71
C PRO A 422 -1.78 -5.78 -22.62
N LEU A 423 -3.00 -6.34 -22.60
CA LEU A 423 -3.38 -7.46 -23.48
C LEU A 423 -3.49 -7.06 -24.96
N ASP A 424 -3.51 -5.76 -25.28
CA ASP A 424 -3.43 -5.30 -26.67
C ASP A 424 -2.19 -5.84 -27.40
N LEU A 425 -1.11 -6.15 -26.65
CA LEU A 425 0.12 -6.73 -27.18
C LEU A 425 -0.14 -8.03 -27.97
N ILE A 426 -1.08 -8.87 -27.50
CA ILE A 426 -1.43 -10.15 -28.15
C ILE A 426 -1.81 -9.94 -29.63
N ARG A 427 -2.62 -8.89 -29.89
CA ARG A 427 -3.11 -8.54 -31.23
C ARG A 427 -2.12 -7.66 -31.99
N ARG A 428 -1.59 -6.62 -31.34
CA ARG A 428 -0.74 -5.60 -31.97
C ARG A 428 0.64 -6.12 -32.35
N LYS A 429 1.11 -7.16 -31.66
CA LYS A 429 2.47 -7.70 -31.75
C LYS A 429 3.58 -6.67 -31.42
N LYS A 430 3.21 -5.51 -30.87
CA LYS A 430 4.13 -4.43 -30.50
C LYS A 430 3.63 -3.68 -29.28
N GLY A 431 4.48 -3.50 -28.28
CA GLY A 431 4.16 -2.90 -26.98
C GLY A 431 5.40 -2.40 -26.24
N ASP A 432 5.21 -1.74 -25.11
CA ASP A 432 6.32 -1.26 -24.26
C ASP A 432 6.69 -2.29 -23.17
N ALA A 433 7.72 -1.99 -22.37
CA ALA A 433 8.16 -2.87 -21.28
C ALA A 433 7.04 -3.23 -20.29
N TYR A 434 6.10 -2.32 -20.04
CA TYR A 434 4.92 -2.61 -19.20
C TYR A 434 4.02 -3.68 -19.84
N ASP A 435 3.71 -3.55 -21.13
CA ASP A 435 2.90 -4.55 -21.84
C ASP A 435 3.53 -5.95 -21.78
N PHE A 436 4.85 -6.00 -22.00
CA PHE A 436 5.62 -7.26 -21.96
C PHE A 436 5.62 -7.88 -20.57
N ALA A 437 5.96 -7.12 -19.53
CA ALA A 437 6.00 -7.62 -18.15
C ALA A 437 4.62 -8.12 -17.68
N ILE A 438 3.55 -7.37 -17.94
CA ILE A 438 2.20 -7.76 -17.50
C ILE A 438 1.67 -8.96 -18.29
N LEU A 439 1.86 -9.02 -19.61
CA LEU A 439 1.43 -10.18 -20.40
C LEU A 439 2.21 -11.45 -20.02
N TYR A 440 3.52 -11.34 -19.86
CA TYR A 440 4.36 -12.47 -19.43
C TYR A 440 3.93 -12.98 -18.04
N THR A 441 3.72 -12.06 -17.10
CA THR A 441 3.20 -12.40 -15.77
C THR A 441 1.85 -13.11 -15.89
N ALA A 442 0.90 -12.58 -16.66
CA ALA A 442 -0.43 -13.16 -16.83
C ALA A 442 -0.38 -14.58 -17.42
N LEU A 443 0.48 -14.82 -18.43
CA LEU A 443 0.68 -16.14 -19.02
C LEU A 443 1.30 -17.13 -18.01
N CYS A 444 2.27 -16.69 -17.20
CA CYS A 444 2.84 -17.52 -16.14
C CYS A 444 1.78 -17.87 -15.07
N ARG A 445 1.00 -16.89 -14.60
CA ARG A 445 -0.08 -17.10 -13.64
C ARG A 445 -1.13 -18.08 -14.17
N ALA A 446 -1.55 -17.92 -15.42
CA ALA A 446 -2.48 -18.82 -16.10
C ALA A 446 -1.93 -20.25 -16.26
N ALA A 447 -0.60 -20.40 -16.36
CA ALA A 447 0.07 -21.71 -16.35
C ALA A 447 0.19 -22.33 -14.95
N GLY A 448 -0.25 -21.63 -13.89
CA GLY A 448 -0.11 -22.07 -12.50
C GLY A 448 1.30 -21.90 -11.95
N ILE A 449 2.07 -20.96 -12.51
CA ILE A 449 3.41 -20.56 -12.05
C ILE A 449 3.25 -19.28 -11.24
N PRO A 450 3.57 -19.26 -9.94
CA PRO A 450 3.46 -18.05 -9.13
C PRO A 450 4.41 -16.98 -9.69
N SER A 451 3.86 -15.82 -10.04
CA SER A 451 4.60 -14.73 -10.67
C SER A 451 4.15 -13.36 -10.18
N VAL A 452 5.11 -12.44 -10.09
CA VAL A 452 4.90 -11.09 -9.58
C VAL A 452 5.47 -10.11 -10.61
N PRO A 453 4.66 -9.15 -11.12
CA PRO A 453 5.20 -8.07 -11.92
C PRO A 453 5.90 -7.08 -10.98
N VAL A 454 7.08 -6.62 -11.38
CA VAL A 454 7.85 -5.64 -10.63
C VAL A 454 7.86 -4.33 -11.41
N ALA A 455 7.53 -3.22 -10.76
CA ALA A 455 7.76 -1.90 -11.32
C ALA A 455 8.85 -1.17 -10.55
N GLY A 456 9.61 -0.40 -11.32
CA GLY A 456 10.72 0.36 -10.78
C GLY A 456 11.30 1.30 -11.82
N ILE A 457 12.62 1.46 -11.74
CA ILE A 457 13.40 2.23 -12.70
C ILE A 457 14.61 1.43 -13.19
N LEU A 458 15.07 1.78 -14.40
CA LEU A 458 16.37 1.40 -14.93
C LEU A 458 17.33 2.58 -14.86
N ALA A 459 18.46 2.36 -14.20
CA ALA A 459 19.49 3.36 -13.96
C ALA A 459 20.69 3.19 -14.91
N GLN A 460 20.65 3.81 -16.09
CA GLN A 460 21.78 3.76 -17.04
C GLN A 460 22.92 4.68 -16.60
N ASP A 461 22.60 5.86 -16.09
CA ASP A 461 23.54 6.76 -15.44
C ASP A 461 22.74 7.75 -14.54
N LYS A 462 23.40 8.79 -14.00
CA LYS A 462 22.73 9.78 -13.14
C LYS A 462 21.64 10.59 -13.87
N SER A 463 21.81 10.80 -15.17
CA SER A 463 20.96 11.63 -16.03
C SER A 463 19.98 10.80 -16.87
N ASN A 464 20.25 9.51 -17.04
CA ASN A 464 19.44 8.59 -17.84
C ASN A 464 18.78 7.53 -16.95
N VAL A 465 17.55 7.84 -16.55
CA VAL A 465 16.69 7.00 -15.72
C VAL A 465 15.30 6.92 -16.34
N SER A 466 14.82 5.70 -16.56
CA SER A 466 13.49 5.45 -17.12
C SER A 466 12.66 4.54 -16.19
N PRO A 467 11.34 4.75 -16.09
CA PRO A 467 10.45 3.74 -15.52
C PRO A 467 10.58 2.43 -16.29
N HIS A 468 10.58 1.32 -15.57
CA HIS A 468 10.75 0.00 -16.15
C HIS A 468 9.98 -1.09 -15.41
N TRP A 469 9.71 -2.20 -16.10
CA TRP A 469 8.93 -3.31 -15.58
C TRP A 469 9.51 -4.64 -16.01
N TRP A 470 9.57 -5.58 -15.08
CA TRP A 470 9.99 -6.97 -15.32
C TRP A 470 9.11 -7.91 -14.51
N THR A 471 9.42 -9.19 -14.52
CA THR A 471 8.67 -10.22 -13.78
C THR A 471 9.61 -11.03 -12.91
N GLU A 472 9.16 -11.43 -11.73
CA GLU A 472 9.78 -12.48 -10.95
C GLU A 472 8.86 -13.71 -10.92
N ILE A 473 9.42 -14.88 -11.19
CA ILE A 473 8.69 -16.16 -11.15
C ILE A 473 9.25 -17.04 -10.03
N TYR A 474 8.38 -17.66 -9.23
CA TYR A 474 8.79 -18.43 -8.06
C TYR A 474 8.83 -19.92 -8.38
N PHE A 475 9.88 -20.60 -7.94
CA PHE A 475 9.97 -22.06 -7.95
C PHE A 475 10.24 -22.60 -6.53
N GLU A 476 9.36 -23.48 -6.04
CA GLU A 476 9.52 -24.11 -4.72
C GLU A 476 10.88 -24.83 -4.63
N GLY A 477 11.66 -24.59 -3.57
CA GLY A 477 13.01 -25.15 -3.42
C GLY A 477 14.13 -24.38 -4.15
N TYR A 478 13.80 -23.31 -4.90
CA TYR A 478 14.77 -22.42 -5.54
C TYR A 478 14.56 -20.94 -5.18
N GLY A 479 13.29 -20.51 -5.03
CA GLY A 479 12.90 -19.13 -4.76
C GLY A 479 12.52 -18.34 -6.01
N TRP A 480 12.60 -17.02 -5.94
CA TRP A 480 12.24 -16.12 -7.04
C TRP A 480 13.35 -16.07 -8.11
N LEU A 481 12.96 -16.11 -9.38
CA LEU A 481 13.83 -16.03 -10.55
C LEU A 481 13.41 -14.78 -11.37
N PRO A 482 14.32 -13.83 -11.64
CA PRO A 482 13.99 -12.65 -12.42
C PRO A 482 13.85 -13.00 -13.92
N VAL A 483 12.92 -12.34 -14.60
CA VAL A 483 12.74 -12.43 -16.04
C VAL A 483 12.38 -11.04 -16.58
N ASP A 484 13.20 -10.51 -17.48
CA ASP A 484 12.92 -9.29 -18.21
C ASP A 484 12.77 -9.58 -19.71
N VAL A 485 11.53 -9.71 -20.15
CA VAL A 485 11.22 -9.99 -21.56
C VAL A 485 11.55 -8.81 -22.46
N SER A 486 11.46 -7.59 -21.95
CA SER A 486 11.63 -6.38 -22.77
C SER A 486 13.09 -6.10 -23.10
N LEU A 487 13.99 -6.23 -22.11
CA LEU A 487 15.43 -6.19 -22.35
C LEU A 487 15.91 -7.45 -23.09
N GLY A 488 15.28 -8.60 -22.83
CA GLY A 488 15.52 -9.83 -23.59
C GLY A 488 15.16 -9.75 -25.08
N ASP A 489 14.10 -9.02 -25.42
CA ASP A 489 13.67 -8.76 -26.81
C ASP A 489 14.60 -7.77 -27.54
N GLY A 490 15.24 -6.86 -26.79
CA GLY A 490 16.21 -5.92 -27.33
C GLY A 490 15.90 -4.44 -27.08
N LEU A 491 15.14 -4.11 -26.04
CA LEU A 491 14.97 -2.72 -25.59
C LEU A 491 16.35 -2.11 -25.29
N SER A 492 16.61 -0.93 -25.86
CA SER A 492 17.92 -0.29 -25.79
C SER A 492 18.28 0.11 -24.36
N PHE A 493 19.43 -0.38 -23.90
CA PHE A 493 19.89 -0.15 -22.53
C PHE A 493 21.42 -0.17 -22.44
N SER A 494 21.98 0.87 -21.82
CA SER A 494 23.40 0.96 -21.52
C SER A 494 23.73 0.24 -20.22
N SER A 495 24.08 -1.04 -20.35
CA SER A 495 24.49 -1.89 -19.22
C SER A 495 25.89 -1.53 -18.71
N PHE A 496 26.08 -1.59 -17.39
CA PHE A 496 27.39 -1.47 -16.72
C PHE A 496 28.25 -2.72 -16.88
N ILE A 497 27.63 -3.84 -17.23
CA ILE A 497 28.30 -5.10 -17.54
C ILE A 497 28.13 -5.45 -19.01
N GLU A 498 29.10 -6.14 -19.58
CA GLU A 498 28.96 -6.66 -20.93
C GLU A 498 27.91 -7.79 -20.96
N ILE A 499 26.86 -7.60 -21.75
CA ILE A 499 25.81 -8.58 -22.00
C ILE A 499 25.82 -8.90 -23.49
N THR A 500 26.40 -10.04 -23.85
CA THR A 500 26.59 -10.44 -25.27
C THR A 500 25.30 -10.94 -25.92
N ASP A 501 24.44 -11.61 -25.15
CA ASP A 501 23.14 -12.12 -25.59
C ASP A 501 22.07 -11.72 -24.56
N PRO A 502 21.39 -10.57 -24.76
CA PRO A 502 20.33 -10.12 -23.88
C PRO A 502 19.19 -11.13 -23.74
N LYS A 503 18.83 -11.83 -24.84
CA LYS A 503 17.75 -12.81 -24.85
C LYS A 503 18.06 -13.99 -23.93
N GLU A 504 19.29 -14.48 -23.91
CA GLU A 504 19.69 -15.54 -22.98
C GLU A 504 19.98 -15.00 -21.57
N PHE A 505 20.48 -13.77 -21.44
CA PHE A 505 20.80 -13.18 -20.14
C PHE A 505 19.54 -12.92 -19.29
N TYR A 506 18.53 -12.23 -19.83
CA TYR A 506 17.38 -11.75 -19.04
C TYR A 506 16.30 -12.81 -18.75
N PHE A 507 16.54 -14.07 -19.08
CA PHE A 507 15.77 -15.19 -18.53
C PHE A 507 16.55 -15.84 -17.38
N GLY A 508 16.38 -15.30 -16.18
CA GLY A 508 16.98 -15.84 -14.96
C GLY A 508 18.17 -15.06 -14.41
N ASN A 509 18.67 -14.05 -15.13
CA ASN A 509 19.65 -13.10 -14.61
C ASN A 509 19.09 -11.68 -14.59
N LEU A 510 19.71 -10.83 -13.78
CA LEU A 510 19.40 -9.41 -13.69
C LEU A 510 20.70 -8.65 -13.42
N ASP A 511 20.88 -7.50 -14.04
CA ASP A 511 21.95 -6.58 -13.69
C ASP A 511 21.66 -5.84 -12.36
N ASN A 512 22.58 -4.99 -11.93
CA ASN A 512 22.46 -4.18 -10.71
C ASN A 512 21.85 -2.79 -10.95
N GLN A 513 21.34 -2.49 -12.15
CA GLN A 513 20.77 -1.19 -12.53
C GLN A 513 19.24 -1.17 -12.44
N HIS A 514 18.62 -2.31 -12.16
CA HIS A 514 17.21 -2.42 -11.81
C HIS A 514 16.99 -2.01 -10.36
N ILE A 515 16.13 -1.02 -10.12
CA ILE A 515 15.71 -0.59 -8.78
C ILE A 515 14.21 -0.76 -8.66
N ALA A 516 13.76 -1.60 -7.73
CA ALA A 516 12.35 -1.90 -7.53
C ALA A 516 11.66 -0.95 -6.54
N PHE A 517 10.48 -0.49 -6.92
CA PHE A 517 9.57 0.32 -6.10
C PHE A 517 8.29 -0.42 -5.73
N SER A 518 7.90 -1.43 -6.50
CA SER A 518 6.76 -2.28 -6.16
C SER A 518 6.97 -3.69 -6.70
N ARG A 519 6.64 -4.69 -5.87
CA ARG A 519 6.57 -6.10 -6.24
C ARG A 519 5.11 -6.53 -6.16
N GLY A 520 4.41 -6.48 -7.29
CA GLY A 520 2.98 -6.73 -7.40
C GLY A 520 2.12 -5.48 -7.26
N TRP A 521 0.81 -5.67 -7.46
CA TRP A 521 -0.17 -4.59 -7.39
C TRP A 521 -0.50 -4.19 -5.95
N HIS A 522 -0.27 -2.92 -5.61
CA HIS A 522 -0.68 -2.32 -4.34
C HIS A 522 -2.07 -1.69 -4.45
N GLN A 523 -3.07 -2.37 -3.88
CA GLN A 523 -4.43 -1.85 -3.80
C GLN A 523 -4.60 -0.97 -2.56
N ILE A 524 -4.65 0.34 -2.76
CA ILE A 524 -4.90 1.33 -1.72
C ILE A 524 -6.40 1.61 -1.66
N LYS A 525 -6.96 1.56 -0.44
CA LYS A 525 -8.36 1.90 -0.20
C LYS A 525 -8.49 3.40 0.04
N GLN A 526 -9.37 4.02 -0.74
CA GLN A 526 -9.72 5.44 -0.61
C GLN A 526 -10.29 5.72 0.80
N SER A 527 -9.87 6.82 1.42
CA SER A 527 -10.29 7.21 2.76
C SER A 527 -11.74 7.70 2.84
N SER A 528 -12.27 8.27 1.75
CA SER A 528 -13.65 8.76 1.63
C SER A 528 -14.24 8.46 0.26
N LEU A 529 -15.48 7.97 0.18
CA LEU A 529 -16.13 7.64 -1.11
C LEU A 529 -16.31 8.84 -2.05
N ASN A 530 -16.31 10.07 -1.53
CA ASN A 530 -16.52 11.29 -2.31
C ASN A 530 -15.22 12.03 -2.63
N SER A 531 -14.06 11.54 -2.18
CA SER A 531 -12.79 12.18 -2.51
C SER A 531 -12.46 12.02 -4.00
N LYS A 532 -11.66 12.95 -4.52
CA LYS A 532 -11.15 12.90 -5.88
C LYS A 532 -9.84 12.14 -5.87
N ILE A 533 -9.75 11.06 -6.63
CA ILE A 533 -8.56 10.21 -6.69
C ILE A 533 -7.79 10.41 -7.99
N VAL A 534 -6.46 10.25 -7.91
CA VAL A 534 -5.59 10.20 -9.07
C VAL A 534 -4.90 8.85 -9.12
N TYR A 535 -5.09 8.14 -10.23
CA TYR A 535 -4.35 6.95 -10.60
C TYR A 535 -3.36 7.29 -11.72
N ARG A 536 -2.12 6.78 -11.62
CA ARG A 536 -1.06 6.97 -12.61
C ARG A 536 -0.62 5.61 -13.15
N PRO A 537 -1.15 5.14 -14.29
CA PRO A 537 -0.70 3.90 -14.90
C PRO A 537 0.70 4.04 -15.48
N ARG A 538 1.41 2.92 -15.68
CA ARG A 538 2.69 2.86 -16.41
C ARG A 538 3.72 3.85 -15.87
N THR A 539 3.90 3.83 -14.55
CA THR A 539 4.97 4.56 -13.85
C THR A 539 5.80 3.61 -12.98
N TYR A 540 6.75 4.15 -12.23
CA TYR A 540 7.73 3.38 -11.46
C TYR A 540 7.14 2.54 -10.33
N ALA A 541 5.85 2.66 -10.00
CA ALA A 541 5.16 1.81 -9.03
C ALA A 541 3.79 1.34 -9.53
N LEU A 542 3.40 0.13 -9.14
CA LEU A 542 2.10 -0.49 -9.42
C LEU A 542 1.14 -0.27 -8.24
N GLN A 543 0.39 0.83 -8.25
CA GLN A 543 -0.60 1.10 -7.21
C GLN A 543 -1.87 1.77 -7.73
N SER A 544 -2.98 1.53 -7.03
CA SER A 544 -4.30 2.02 -7.43
C SER A 544 -4.52 3.52 -7.18
N LEU A 545 -3.72 4.14 -6.30
CA LEU A 545 -3.93 5.51 -5.83
C LEU A 545 -2.59 6.22 -5.63
N TRP A 546 -2.46 7.45 -6.14
CA TRP A 546 -1.30 8.31 -5.94
C TRP A 546 -1.66 9.56 -5.14
N GLU A 547 -2.87 10.05 -5.35
CA GLU A 547 -3.37 11.27 -4.73
C GLU A 547 -4.83 11.08 -4.36
N GLU A 548 -5.21 11.59 -3.20
CA GLU A 548 -6.59 11.65 -2.76
C GLU A 548 -6.88 13.05 -2.21
N ALA A 549 -7.70 13.81 -2.94
CA ALA A 549 -8.10 15.15 -2.54
C ALA A 549 -9.52 15.16 -1.98
N GLY A 550 -9.75 15.92 -0.91
CA GLY A 550 -11.08 16.06 -0.30
C GLY A 550 -12.15 16.53 -1.29
N ASP A 551 -13.40 16.15 -1.05
CA ASP A 551 -14.56 16.46 -1.90
C ASP A 551 -14.78 17.96 -2.17
N LYS A 552 -14.39 18.81 -1.21
CA LYS A 552 -14.43 20.29 -1.30
C LYS A 552 -13.33 20.92 -2.15
N THR A 553 -12.41 20.10 -2.69
CA THR A 553 -11.37 20.56 -3.62
C THR A 553 -11.98 20.86 -4.98
N SER A 554 -11.97 22.11 -5.44
CA SER A 554 -12.45 22.44 -6.78
C SER A 554 -11.47 21.97 -7.84
N SER A 555 -10.21 22.38 -7.72
CA SER A 555 -9.12 22.02 -8.63
C SER A 555 -7.75 22.12 -7.95
N TYR A 556 -6.77 21.42 -8.49
CA TYR A 556 -5.35 21.60 -8.23
C TYR A 556 -4.55 21.03 -9.41
N SER A 557 -3.27 21.34 -9.48
CA SER A 557 -2.34 20.76 -10.44
C SER A 557 -1.28 19.96 -9.69
N SER A 558 -0.99 18.75 -10.16
CA SER A 558 0.10 17.92 -9.67
C SER A 558 1.13 17.66 -10.77
N LEU A 559 2.41 17.71 -10.41
CA LEU A 559 3.51 17.30 -11.26
C LEU A 559 4.34 16.27 -10.50
N TRP A 560 4.38 15.05 -11.01
CA TRP A 560 5.19 13.98 -10.47
C TRP A 560 6.36 13.71 -11.40
N ASN A 561 7.56 13.82 -10.84
CA ASN A 561 8.78 13.50 -11.55
C ASN A 561 9.02 11.99 -11.49
N ASN A 562 9.69 11.45 -12.52
CA ASN A 562 10.32 10.14 -12.38
C ASN A 562 11.42 10.23 -11.30
N PRO A 563 11.74 9.12 -10.60
CA PRO A 563 12.82 9.11 -9.64
C PRO A 563 14.13 9.54 -10.30
N VAL A 564 14.89 10.37 -9.60
CA VAL A 564 16.16 10.94 -10.09
C VAL A 564 17.30 10.38 -9.26
N ILE A 565 18.41 10.03 -9.91
CA ILE A 565 19.60 9.52 -9.23
C ILE A 565 20.56 10.68 -8.94
N GLN A 566 20.77 10.98 -7.66
CA GLN A 566 21.72 12.00 -7.20
C GLN A 566 23.14 11.42 -7.10
N GLY A 567 23.25 10.14 -6.75
CA GLY A 567 24.51 9.45 -6.51
C GLY A 567 24.47 8.00 -6.98
N ILE A 568 25.59 7.53 -7.53
CA ILE A 568 25.85 6.11 -7.83
C ILE A 568 27.23 5.82 -7.24
N TYR A 569 27.31 4.83 -6.37
CA TYR A 569 28.53 4.40 -5.68
C TYR A 569 28.79 2.94 -6.05
#